data_AF-A0A9N8KSU2-F1
#
_entry.id   AF-A0A9N8KSU2-F1
#
_cell.length_a   1.000
_cell.length_b   1.000
_cell.length_c   1.000
_cell.angle_alpha   90.00
_cell.angle_beta   90.00
_cell.angle_gamma   90.00
#
_symmetry.space_group_name_H-M   'P 1'
#
loop_
_entity.id
_entity.type
_entity.pdbx_description
1 polymer ?
#
loop_
_entity_poly.entity_id
_entity_poly.type
_entity_poly.pdbx_seq_one_letter_code
_entity_poly.pdbx_strand_id
1 'polypeptide(L)'
;MLRWMCGVTRMDKVRNEFIRGSLKVAPVTEKMKGYRLSWYGHVMRRDENHVTKRVMSMIVDGWRGRGRPKKRWMDFIRNDMNDKGVDDSMTSDRGE
;
A
#
# COMPACT_ATOMS: atom_id res chain seq x y z
N MET A 1 16.68 -8.35 -13.54
CA MET A 1 16.99 -7.30 -14.54
C MET A 1 17.92 -6.24 -13.99
N LEU A 2 17.55 -5.43 -12.97
CA LEU A 2 18.41 -4.33 -12.47
C LEU A 2 19.87 -4.73 -12.18
N ARG A 3 20.08 -5.86 -11.49
CA ARG A 3 21.42 -6.40 -11.23
C ARG A 3 22.21 -6.69 -12.50
N TRP A 4 21.57 -7.37 -13.44
CA TRP A 4 22.17 -7.78 -14.70
C TRP A 4 22.54 -6.55 -15.56
N MET A 5 21.66 -5.54 -15.62
CA MET A 5 21.94 -4.28 -16.31
C MET A 5 23.15 -3.54 -15.72
N CYS A 6 23.38 -3.63 -14.41
CA CYS A 6 24.53 -3.05 -13.74
C CYS A 6 25.76 -3.97 -13.73
N GLY A 7 25.72 -5.13 -14.39
CA GLY A 7 26.82 -6.12 -14.37
C GLY A 7 27.08 -6.75 -13.00
N VAL A 8 26.18 -6.59 -12.03
CA VAL A 8 26.37 -7.07 -10.65
C VAL A 8 25.92 -8.52 -10.52
N THR A 9 26.83 -9.36 -10.07
CA THR A 9 26.63 -10.78 -9.82
C THR A 9 26.25 -11.05 -8.35
N ARG A 10 26.06 -12.33 -7.99
CA ARG A 10 25.86 -12.74 -6.59
C ARG A 10 27.17 -12.68 -5.77
N MET A 11 28.34 -12.81 -6.42
CA MET A 11 29.65 -12.82 -5.76
C MET A 11 30.03 -11.46 -5.18
N ASP A 12 29.53 -10.38 -5.80
CA ASP A 12 29.82 -9.00 -5.37
C ASP A 12 29.17 -8.64 -4.03
N LYS A 13 28.21 -9.46 -3.53
CA LYS A 13 27.51 -9.28 -2.24
C LYS A 13 26.92 -7.88 -2.02
N VAL A 14 26.74 -7.09 -3.08
CA VAL A 14 26.12 -5.77 -3.03
C VAL A 14 24.67 -5.92 -2.60
N ARG A 15 24.17 -5.08 -1.68
CA ARG A 15 22.76 -5.15 -1.25
C ARG A 15 21.82 -4.52 -2.28
N ASN A 16 20.56 -4.94 -2.29
CA ASN A 16 19.60 -4.46 -3.28
C ASN A 16 19.25 -2.98 -3.11
N GLU A 17 19.37 -2.44 -1.89
CA GLU A 17 19.15 -1.02 -1.60
C GLU A 17 20.12 -0.13 -2.37
N PHE A 18 21.40 -0.53 -2.45
CA PHE A 18 22.42 0.21 -3.21
C PHE A 18 22.10 0.21 -4.71
N ILE A 19 21.79 -0.95 -5.28
CA ILE A 19 21.51 -1.08 -6.72
C ILE A 19 20.28 -0.24 -7.11
N ARG A 20 19.24 -0.27 -6.28
CA ARG A 20 18.04 0.55 -6.47
C ARG A 20 18.34 2.04 -6.30
N GLY A 21 19.13 2.40 -5.29
CA GLY A 21 19.54 3.77 -5.03
C GLY A 21 20.33 4.38 -6.19
N SER A 22 21.32 3.65 -6.72
CA SER A 22 22.12 4.08 -7.87
C SER A 22 21.26 4.33 -9.12
N LEU A 23 20.23 3.51 -9.33
CA LEU A 23 19.30 3.64 -10.46
C LEU A 23 18.09 4.54 -10.15
N LYS A 24 17.99 5.11 -8.94
CA LYS A 24 16.84 5.89 -8.46
C LYS A 24 15.50 5.15 -8.62
N VAL A 25 15.51 3.82 -8.47
CA VAL A 25 14.32 2.97 -8.57
C VAL A 25 13.73 2.73 -7.19
N ALA A 26 12.50 3.18 -6.96
CA ALA A 26 11.79 2.93 -5.71
C ALA A 26 11.50 1.43 -5.48
N PRO A 27 11.47 0.95 -4.23
CA PRO A 27 11.02 -0.40 -3.92
C PRO A 27 9.59 -0.66 -4.41
N VAL A 28 9.34 -1.88 -4.91
CA VAL A 28 8.00 -2.28 -5.37
C VAL A 28 6.95 -2.18 -4.26
N THR A 29 7.35 -2.43 -3.02
CA THR A 29 6.48 -2.33 -1.86
C THR A 29 5.94 -0.92 -1.69
N GLU A 30 6.77 0.11 -1.87
CA GLU A 30 6.37 1.51 -1.78
C GLU A 30 5.39 1.89 -2.91
N LYS A 31 5.65 1.41 -4.13
CA LYS A 31 4.72 1.60 -5.25
C LYS A 31 3.36 0.95 -4.98
N MET A 32 3.37 -0.27 -4.44
CA MET A 32 2.15 -0.99 -4.05
C MET A 32 1.36 -0.25 -2.97
N LYS A 33 2.02 0.33 -1.96
CA LYS A 33 1.36 1.19 -0.95
C LYS A 33 0.65 2.37 -1.60
N GLY A 34 1.33 3.04 -2.54
CA GLY A 34 0.74 4.13 -3.33
C GLY A 34 -0.54 3.70 -4.05
N TYR A 35 -0.49 2.61 -4.81
CA TYR A 35 -1.67 2.12 -5.54
C TYR A 35 -2.83 1.72 -4.62
N ARG A 36 -2.55 1.07 -3.49
CA ARG A 36 -3.58 0.72 -2.52
C ARG A 36 -4.28 1.95 -1.96
N LEU A 37 -3.52 2.98 -1.56
CA LEU A 37 -4.09 4.23 -1.05
C LEU A 37 -4.85 5.01 -2.12
N SER A 38 -4.35 5.08 -3.36
CA SER A 38 -5.07 5.69 -4.47
C SER A 38 -6.40 4.98 -4.76
N TRP A 39 -6.41 3.64 -4.75
CA TRP A 39 -7.63 2.86 -4.91
C TRP A 39 -8.60 3.07 -3.75
N TYR A 40 -8.10 3.10 -2.52
CA TYR A 40 -8.93 3.39 -1.35
C TYR A 40 -9.60 4.77 -1.45
N GLY A 41 -8.82 5.81 -1.76
CA GLY A 41 -9.39 7.15 -1.98
C GLY A 41 -10.43 7.17 -3.11
N HIS A 42 -10.18 6.44 -4.21
CA HIS A 42 -11.18 6.28 -5.27
C HIS A 42 -12.49 5.66 -4.77
N VAL A 43 -12.41 4.62 -3.93
CA VAL A 43 -13.60 3.99 -3.32
C VAL A 43 -14.31 4.95 -2.36
N MET A 44 -13.59 5.69 -1.53
CA MET A 44 -14.19 6.62 -0.56
C MET A 44 -14.90 7.81 -1.21
N ARG A 45 -14.44 8.26 -2.39
CA ARG A 45 -15.11 9.30 -3.19
C ARG A 45 -16.37 8.83 -3.93
N ARG A 46 -16.67 7.53 -3.95
CA ARG A 46 -17.93 7.03 -4.54
C ARG A 46 -19.13 7.43 -3.67
N ASP A 47 -20.31 7.41 -4.30
CA ASP A 47 -21.60 7.55 -3.63
C ASP A 47 -21.74 6.55 -2.47
N GLU A 48 -22.43 6.94 -1.41
CA GLU A 48 -22.61 6.11 -0.21
C GLU A 48 -23.34 4.79 -0.52
N ASN A 49 -24.23 4.79 -1.51
CA ASN A 49 -24.96 3.60 -1.92
C ASN A 49 -24.16 2.70 -2.88
N HIS A 50 -23.01 3.16 -3.37
CA HIS A 50 -22.18 2.38 -4.26
C HIS A 50 -21.66 1.13 -3.54
N VAL A 51 -21.87 -0.04 -4.16
CA VAL A 51 -21.62 -1.36 -3.55
C VAL A 51 -20.21 -1.48 -2.97
N THR A 52 -19.19 -0.99 -3.67
CA THR A 52 -17.80 -1.07 -3.18
C THR A 52 -17.56 -0.25 -1.91
N LYS A 53 -18.18 0.91 -1.77
CA LYS A 53 -18.05 1.75 -0.58
C LYS A 53 -18.81 1.13 0.59
N ARG A 54 -20.02 0.65 0.35
CA ARG A 54 -20.81 -0.10 1.35
C ARG A 54 -20.08 -1.32 1.90
N VAL A 55 -19.49 -2.14 1.03
CA VAL A 55 -18.71 -3.31 1.43
C VAL A 55 -17.44 -2.91 2.18
N MET A 56 -16.76 -1.82 1.77
CA MET A 56 -15.57 -1.33 2.45
C MET A 56 -15.87 -0.85 3.88
N SER A 57 -16.99 -0.15 4.07
CA SER A 57 -17.45 0.38 5.37
C SER A 57 -18.13 -0.67 6.25
N MET A 58 -18.44 -1.86 5.73
CA MET A 58 -19.14 -2.90 6.46
C MET A 58 -18.24 -3.54 7.53
N ILE A 59 -18.74 -3.60 8.76
CA ILE A 59 -18.15 -4.40 9.83
C ILE A 59 -18.67 -5.83 9.68
N VAL A 60 -17.78 -6.75 9.32
CA VAL A 60 -18.09 -8.18 9.25
C VAL A 60 -17.77 -8.82 10.59
N ASP A 61 -18.82 -9.27 11.27
CA ASP A 61 -18.72 -10.03 12.51
C ASP A 61 -18.09 -11.40 12.28
N GLY A 62 -17.26 -11.82 13.23
CA GLY A 62 -16.59 -13.11 13.16
C GLY A 62 -15.47 -13.24 14.18
N TRP A 63 -15.26 -14.46 14.65
CA TRP A 63 -14.22 -14.77 15.62
C TRP A 63 -12.83 -14.79 14.96
N ARG A 64 -11.84 -14.19 15.63
CA ARG A 64 -10.43 -14.28 15.25
C ARG A 64 -9.69 -15.12 16.29
N GLY A 65 -9.06 -16.20 15.83
CA GLY A 65 -8.27 -17.07 16.70
C GLY A 65 -7.10 -16.35 17.38
N ARG A 66 -6.68 -16.89 18.53
CA ARG A 66 -5.47 -16.42 19.24
C ARG A 66 -4.21 -16.67 18.41
N GLY A 67 -3.20 -15.79 18.54
CA GLY A 67 -1.92 -15.90 17.85
C GLY A 67 -1.71 -14.81 16.79
N ARG A 68 -1.37 -15.21 15.56
CA ARG A 68 -1.17 -14.29 14.42
C ARG A 68 -2.32 -14.43 13.40
N PRO A 69 -3.45 -13.73 13.60
CA PRO A 69 -4.50 -13.65 12.61
C PRO A 69 -4.00 -13.13 11.26
N LYS A 70 -4.67 -13.55 10.17
CA LYS A 70 -4.44 -12.95 8.85
C LYS A 70 -4.84 -11.46 8.88
N LYS A 71 -4.00 -10.61 8.29
CA LYS A 71 -4.27 -9.19 8.12
C LYS A 71 -5.47 -9.01 7.16
N ARG A 72 -6.39 -8.14 7.53
CA ARG A 72 -7.48 -7.67 6.66
C ARG A 72 -6.95 -6.60 5.72
N TRP A 73 -7.70 -6.34 4.65
CA TRP A 73 -7.41 -5.24 3.74
C TRP A 73 -7.30 -3.89 4.46
N MET A 74 -8.27 -3.57 5.33
CA MET A 74 -8.23 -2.33 6.14
C MET A 74 -7.02 -2.26 7.08
N ASP A 75 -6.50 -3.40 7.56
CA ASP A 75 -5.28 -3.40 8.36
C ASP A 75 -4.07 -2.95 7.51
N PHE A 76 -4.04 -3.27 6.21
CA PHE A 76 -3.00 -2.76 5.30
C PHE A 76 -3.18 -1.27 5.00
N ILE A 77 -4.41 -0.83 4.74
CA ILE A 77 -4.69 0.58 4.45
C ILE A 77 -4.27 1.48 5.62
N ARG A 78 -4.65 1.14 6.86
CA ARG A 78 -4.26 1.92 8.05
C ARG A 78 -2.76 1.96 8.26
N ASN A 79 -2.06 0.84 8.05
CA ASN A 79 -0.61 0.82 8.13
C ASN A 79 0.03 1.70 7.03
N ASP A 80 -0.46 1.60 5.80
CA ASP A 80 0.06 2.41 4.68
C ASP A 80 -0.21 3.90 4.88
N MET A 81 -1.36 4.27 5.46
CA MET A 81 -1.72 5.63 5.86
C MET A 81 -0.75 6.18 6.90
N ASN A 82 -0.51 5.43 7.99
CA ASN A 82 0.43 5.80 9.03
C ASN A 82 1.86 5.95 8.47
N ASP A 83 2.29 5.01 7.63
CA ASP A 83 3.62 5.04 7.01
C ASP A 83 3.81 6.26 6.10
N LYS A 84 2.74 6.78 5.49
CA LYS A 84 2.77 7.95 4.60
C LYS A 84 2.35 9.26 5.28
N GLY A 85 1.88 9.22 6.53
CA GLY A 85 1.32 10.39 7.20
C GLY A 85 0.09 10.97 6.51
N VAL A 86 -0.79 10.12 5.98
CA VAL A 86 -2.06 10.53 5.34
C VAL A 86 -3.25 9.95 6.09
N ASP A 87 -4.38 10.64 6.07
CA ASP A 87 -5.60 10.23 6.74
C ASP A 87 -6.84 10.25 5.81
N ASP A 88 -7.99 9.80 6.33
CA ASP A 88 -9.24 9.68 5.57
C ASP A 88 -9.77 11.03 5.06
N SER A 89 -9.52 12.15 5.74
CA SER A 89 -9.92 13.49 5.29
C SER A 89 -9.24 13.88 3.98
N MET A 90 -8.05 13.33 3.72
CA MET A 90 -7.29 13.56 2.49
C MET A 90 -7.83 12.76 1.29
N THR A 91 -8.90 11.98 1.47
CA THR A 91 -9.55 11.25 0.37
C THR A 91 -10.51 12.11 -0.44
N SER A 92 -11.06 13.17 0.17
CA SER A 92 -11.92 14.15 -0.51
C SER A 92 -11.12 14.94 -1.54
N ASP A 93 -11.81 15.42 -2.58
CA ASP A 93 -11.19 16.34 -3.52
C ASP A 93 -10.71 17.59 -2.76
N ARG A 94 -9.54 18.11 -3.14
CA ARG A 94 -9.05 19.37 -2.60
C ARG A 94 -10.04 20.44 -3.05
N GLY A 95 -10.85 20.96 -2.14
CA GLY A 95 -11.77 22.06 -2.43
C GLY A 95 -11.01 23.26 -3.01
N GLU A 96 -11.69 23.98 -3.90
CA GLU A 96 -11.28 25.31 -4.41
C GLU A 96 -11.01 26.31 -3.28
#